data_AF-A0A2P2JUY3-F1
#
_entry.id   AF-A0A2P2JUY3-F1
#
_cell.length_a   1.000
_cell.length_b   1.000
_cell.length_c   1.000
_cell.angle_alpha   90.00
_cell.angle_beta   90.00
_cell.angle_gamma   90.00
#
_symmetry.space_group_name_H-M   'P 1'
#
loop_
_entity.id
_entity.type
_entity.pdbx_description
1 polymer ?
#
loop_
_entity_poly.entity_id
_entity_poly.type
_entity_poly.pdbx_seq_one_letter_code
_entity_poly.pdbx_strand_id
1 'polypeptide(L)'
;MEFDEVEVPIAYERALRTWAEWVEESVDTNRTSVFFSSMSPTHLKNLDWNNPDGIKCAKETTPIPNNSKPLEVGTNHQLFSIAVNVTQTMKKPVHFLNVTSLSEYRKDAHVSVYTAVDGKLLSPEKKSDLIKYADCLHWCLPGLPDAWNELLYARIISGS
;
A
#
# COMPACT_ATOMS: atom_id res chain seq x y z
N MET A 1 30.03 -12.08 1.70
CA MET A 1 28.61 -12.46 1.82
C MET A 1 28.10 -12.52 0.40
N GLU A 2 27.81 -13.73 -0.07
CA GLU A 2 27.39 -14.00 -1.45
C GLU A 2 25.86 -14.12 -1.44
N PHE A 3 25.20 -13.43 -2.37
CA PHE A 3 23.76 -13.44 -2.51
C PHE A 3 23.41 -13.68 -3.97
N ASP A 4 22.47 -14.59 -4.21
CA ASP A 4 21.90 -14.82 -5.53
C ASP A 4 20.76 -13.85 -5.80
N GLU A 5 20.65 -13.36 -7.03
CA GLU A 5 19.49 -12.60 -7.47
C GLU A 5 18.29 -13.55 -7.64
N VAL A 6 17.15 -13.16 -7.06
CA VAL A 6 15.88 -13.90 -7.14
C VAL A 6 14.80 -12.93 -7.61
N GLU A 7 13.96 -13.37 -8.54
CA GLU A 7 12.84 -12.55 -9.01
C GLU A 7 11.91 -12.15 -7.86
N VAL A 8 11.45 -10.90 -7.87
CA VAL A 8 10.64 -10.31 -6.78
C VAL A 8 9.42 -11.17 -6.41
N PRO A 9 8.61 -11.70 -7.36
CA PRO A 9 7.46 -12.56 -7.00
C PRO A 9 7.87 -13.84 -6.27
N ILE A 10 8.97 -14.47 -6.70
CA ILE A 10 9.47 -15.71 -6.08
C ILE A 10 9.99 -15.42 -4.67
N ALA A 11 10.77 -14.36 -4.51
CA ALA A 11 11.30 -13.95 -3.21
C ALA A 11 10.15 -13.57 -2.25
N TYR A 12 9.15 -12.83 -2.74
CA TYR A 12 7.98 -12.42 -1.98
C TYR A 12 7.14 -13.62 -1.53
N GLU A 13 6.86 -14.56 -2.43
CA GLU A 13 6.12 -15.78 -2.08
C GLU A 13 6.86 -16.61 -1.03
N ARG A 14 8.18 -16.81 -1.20
CA ARG A 14 9.00 -17.54 -0.20
C ARG A 14 8.93 -16.87 1.17
N ALA A 15 9.14 -15.56 1.24
CA ALA A 15 9.06 -14.81 2.49
C ALA A 15 7.67 -14.93 3.14
N LEU A 16 6.62 -14.83 2.33
CA LEU A 16 5.25 -14.89 2.84
C LEU A 16 4.86 -16.31 3.29
N ARG A 17 5.35 -17.36 2.64
CA ARG A 17 5.17 -18.74 3.09
C ARG A 17 5.86 -19.01 4.42
N THR A 18 7.09 -18.51 4.61
CA THR A 18 7.77 -18.58 5.90
C THR A 18 7.00 -17.86 7.01
N TRP A 19 6.43 -16.69 6.72
CA TRP A 19 5.54 -16.00 7.65
C TRP A 19 4.28 -16.82 7.95
N ALA A 20 3.65 -17.42 6.94
CA ALA A 20 2.46 -18.24 7.10
C ALA A 20 2.72 -19.47 7.98
N GLU A 21 3.82 -20.19 7.73
CA GLU A 21 4.28 -21.31 8.56
C GLU A 21 4.45 -20.88 10.03
N TRP A 22 5.10 -19.73 10.26
CA TRP A 22 5.24 -19.20 11.62
C TRP A 22 3.89 -18.92 12.29
N VAL A 23 2.93 -18.35 11.56
CA VAL A 23 1.56 -18.13 12.08
C VAL A 23 0.91 -19.45 12.45
N GLU A 24 0.99 -20.46 11.58
CA GLU A 24 0.44 -21.80 11.78
C GLU A 24 1.03 -22.52 13.00
N GLU A 25 2.30 -22.29 13.31
CA GLU A 25 2.97 -22.92 14.45
C GLU A 25 2.76 -22.13 15.75
N SER A 26 2.73 -20.80 15.69
CA SER A 26 2.95 -19.95 16.87
C SER A 26 1.70 -19.24 17.40
N VAL A 27 0.71 -18.95 16.55
CA VAL A 27 -0.43 -18.08 16.94
C VAL A 27 -1.57 -18.88 17.59
N ASP A 28 -1.97 -18.52 18.81
CA ASP A 28 -3.22 -19.02 19.42
C ASP A 28 -4.41 -18.16 18.97
N THR A 29 -5.25 -18.72 18.09
CA THR A 29 -6.40 -18.03 17.49
C THR A 29 -7.56 -17.83 18.46
N ASN A 30 -7.55 -18.49 19.63
CA ASN A 30 -8.52 -18.17 20.69
C ASN A 30 -8.19 -16.86 21.41
N ARG A 31 -6.97 -16.34 21.22
CA ARG A 31 -6.46 -15.14 21.90
C ARG A 31 -6.02 -14.04 20.93
N THR A 32 -5.79 -14.38 19.67
CA THR A 32 -5.17 -13.50 18.68
C THR A 32 -5.90 -13.57 17.35
N SER A 33 -6.36 -12.43 16.86
CA SER A 33 -6.83 -12.28 15.48
C SER A 33 -5.68 -11.79 14.60
N VAL A 34 -5.44 -12.44 13.46
CA VAL A 34 -4.37 -12.09 12.52
C VAL A 34 -4.94 -11.30 11.35
N PHE A 35 -4.31 -10.18 11.03
CA PHE A 35 -4.67 -9.32 9.90
C PHE A 35 -3.50 -9.24 8.93
N PHE A 36 -3.80 -9.25 7.63
CA PHE A 36 -2.82 -8.97 6.59
C PHE A 36 -3.33 -7.82 5.73
N SER A 37 -2.65 -6.68 5.75
CA SER A 37 -2.97 -5.57 4.86
C SER A 37 -2.44 -5.85 3.47
N SER A 38 -3.29 -5.66 2.47
CA SER A 38 -2.85 -5.67 1.09
C SER A 38 -1.96 -4.46 0.78
N MET A 39 -1.41 -4.43 -0.43
CA MET A 39 -0.41 -3.46 -0.87
C MET A 39 -0.95 -2.03 -0.84
N SER A 40 -0.17 -1.10 -0.29
CA SER A 40 -0.35 0.33 -0.49
C SER A 40 0.21 0.72 -1.86
N PRO A 41 -0.59 1.32 -2.76
CA PRO A 41 -0.12 1.73 -4.08
C PRO A 41 0.79 2.95 -4.01
N THR A 42 1.43 3.26 -5.13
CA THR A 42 2.16 4.51 -5.35
C THR A 42 1.45 5.36 -6.40
N HIS A 43 1.84 6.63 -6.55
CA HIS A 43 1.31 7.50 -7.61
C HIS A 43 2.44 8.29 -8.30
N LEU A 44 3.35 7.55 -8.94
CA LEU A 44 4.60 8.10 -9.48
C LEU A 44 4.47 8.70 -10.90
N LYS A 45 3.44 8.33 -11.66
CA LYS A 45 3.25 8.79 -13.05
C LYS A 45 1.85 9.34 -13.24
N ASN A 46 1.76 10.65 -13.46
CA ASN A 46 0.50 11.36 -13.70
C ASN A 46 -0.27 10.90 -14.96
N LEU A 47 0.42 10.26 -15.91
CA LEU A 47 -0.20 9.70 -17.10
C LEU A 47 -1.04 8.45 -16.79
N ASP A 48 -0.78 7.74 -15.68
CA ASP A 48 -1.52 6.53 -15.30
C ASP A 48 -3.02 6.84 -15.04
N TRP A 49 -3.35 8.11 -14.74
CA TRP A 49 -4.71 8.61 -14.62
C TRP A 49 -5.06 9.72 -15.62
N ASN A 50 -4.38 9.74 -16.78
CA ASN A 50 -4.63 10.65 -17.90
C ASN A 50 -4.50 12.16 -17.58
N ASN A 51 -3.57 12.55 -16.70
CA ASN A 51 -3.27 13.96 -16.45
C ASN A 51 -1.91 14.36 -17.06
N PRO A 52 -1.83 14.85 -18.32
CA PRO A 52 -0.56 15.20 -18.96
C PRO A 52 0.13 16.41 -18.32
N ASP A 53 -0.62 17.32 -17.69
CA ASP A 53 -0.10 18.54 -17.06
C ASP A 53 0.26 18.34 -15.56
N GLY A 54 0.02 17.14 -15.05
CA GLY A 54 0.36 16.70 -13.71
C GLY A 54 1.87 16.53 -13.51
N ILE A 55 2.28 16.40 -12.25
CA ILE A 55 3.66 16.07 -11.87
C ILE A 55 3.59 15.04 -10.76
N LYS A 56 3.75 13.75 -11.11
CA LYS A 56 3.51 12.64 -10.17
C LYS A 56 2.15 12.87 -9.44
N CYS A 57 2.08 12.63 -8.13
CA CYS A 57 0.95 13.01 -7.27
C CYS A 57 0.88 14.50 -6.87
N ALA A 58 1.92 15.31 -7.15
CA ALA A 58 2.12 16.59 -6.46
C ALA A 58 1.12 17.72 -6.80
N LYS A 59 0.44 17.60 -7.93
CA LYS A 59 -0.60 18.55 -8.36
C LYS A 59 -2.02 18.01 -8.19
N GLU A 60 -2.15 16.82 -7.62
CA GLU A 60 -3.43 16.14 -7.48
C GLU A 60 -4.11 16.56 -6.18
N THR A 61 -5.36 17.04 -6.27
CA THR A 61 -6.14 17.52 -5.10
C THR A 61 -7.49 16.84 -4.97
N THR A 62 -7.84 15.98 -5.92
CA THR A 62 -9.05 15.16 -5.90
C THR A 62 -8.72 13.71 -6.23
N PRO A 63 -9.50 12.74 -5.72
CA PRO A 63 -9.38 11.35 -6.12
C PRO A 63 -9.55 11.16 -7.63
N ILE A 64 -9.10 10.02 -8.14
CA ILE A 64 -9.45 9.56 -9.49
C ILE A 64 -10.97 9.29 -9.52
N PRO A 65 -11.72 9.84 -10.49
CA PRO A 65 -13.13 9.52 -10.63
C PRO A 65 -13.31 8.06 -11.05
N ASN A 66 -14.26 7.35 -10.43
CA ASN A 66 -14.57 5.98 -10.80
C ASN A 66 -15.25 5.94 -12.18
N ASN A 67 -14.54 5.39 -13.17
CA ASN A 67 -15.00 5.22 -14.54
C ASN A 67 -15.14 3.74 -14.94
N SER A 68 -15.21 2.83 -13.96
CA SER A 68 -15.32 1.37 -14.13
C SER A 68 -14.17 0.69 -14.90
N LYS A 69 -13.02 1.36 -15.04
CA LYS A 69 -11.80 0.74 -15.60
C LYS A 69 -10.83 0.36 -14.47
N PRO A 70 -10.11 -0.77 -14.61
CA PRO A 70 -8.96 -1.06 -13.76
C PRO A 70 -7.95 0.09 -13.81
N LEU A 71 -7.43 0.47 -12.65
CA LEU A 71 -6.38 1.48 -12.52
C LEU A 71 -5.02 0.79 -12.52
N GLU A 72 -4.07 1.33 -13.26
CA GLU A 72 -2.71 0.81 -13.35
C GLU A 72 -1.74 1.90 -12.89
N VAL A 73 -1.71 2.18 -11.58
CA VAL A 73 -0.93 3.28 -10.97
C VAL A 73 0.41 2.80 -10.37
N GLY A 74 0.94 1.67 -10.84
CA GLY A 74 2.21 1.11 -10.39
C GLY A 74 2.09 0.05 -9.29
N THR A 75 0.88 -0.41 -8.96
CA THR A 75 0.67 -1.58 -8.11
C THR A 75 1.14 -2.85 -8.81
N ASN A 76 1.96 -3.66 -8.14
CA ASN A 76 2.28 -5.00 -8.65
C ASN A 76 1.19 -6.02 -8.25
N HIS A 77 0.15 -6.14 -9.08
CA HIS A 77 -0.98 -7.05 -8.83
C HIS A 77 -0.59 -8.55 -8.75
N GLN A 78 0.59 -8.93 -9.24
CA GLN A 78 1.12 -10.28 -9.06
C GLN A 78 1.43 -10.56 -7.59
N LEU A 79 2.07 -9.61 -6.89
CA LEU A 79 2.35 -9.75 -5.45
C LEU A 79 1.06 -9.74 -4.63
N PHE A 80 0.08 -8.93 -5.04
CA PHE A 80 -1.26 -8.94 -4.44
C PHE A 80 -1.89 -10.34 -4.53
N SER A 81 -1.85 -10.94 -5.73
CA SER A 81 -2.42 -12.27 -5.97
C SER A 81 -1.68 -13.35 -5.16
N ILE A 82 -0.35 -13.26 -5.04
CA ILE A 82 0.43 -14.14 -4.16
C ILE A 82 -0.02 -13.98 -2.70
N ALA A 83 -0.19 -12.74 -2.22
CA ALA A 83 -0.60 -12.48 -0.85
C ALA A 83 -2.00 -13.04 -0.55
N VAL A 84 -2.94 -12.86 -1.46
CA VAL A 84 -4.28 -13.46 -1.38
C VAL A 84 -4.18 -14.98 -1.34
N ASN A 85 -3.44 -15.58 -2.28
CA ASN A 85 -3.33 -17.05 -2.37
C ASN A 85 -2.70 -17.67 -1.12
N VAL A 86 -1.61 -17.09 -0.60
CA VAL A 86 -0.97 -17.61 0.62
C VAL A 86 -1.90 -17.46 1.81
N THR A 87 -2.49 -16.28 2.03
CA THR A 87 -3.36 -16.06 3.20
C THR A 87 -4.65 -16.86 3.16
N GLN A 88 -5.25 -17.09 1.99
CA GLN A 88 -6.47 -17.90 1.85
C GLN A 88 -6.24 -19.41 1.99
N THR A 89 -5.00 -19.88 1.80
CA THR A 89 -4.68 -21.31 1.89
C THR A 89 -4.17 -21.73 3.28
N MET A 90 -4.08 -20.79 4.21
CA MET A 90 -3.75 -21.04 5.62
C MET A 90 -4.91 -21.75 6.34
N LYS A 91 -4.55 -22.58 7.33
CA LYS A 91 -5.51 -23.24 8.22
C LYS A 91 -5.98 -22.30 9.33
N LYS A 92 -5.07 -21.50 9.88
CA LYS A 92 -5.43 -20.43 10.84
C LYS A 92 -6.03 -19.25 10.08
N PRO A 93 -7.16 -18.70 10.57
CA PRO A 93 -7.82 -17.59 9.90
C PRO A 93 -6.91 -16.35 9.87
N VAL A 94 -6.80 -15.77 8.68
CA VAL A 94 -6.19 -14.45 8.47
C VAL A 94 -7.23 -13.54 7.83
N HIS A 95 -7.49 -12.39 8.45
CA HIS A 95 -8.34 -11.37 7.89
C HIS A 95 -7.54 -10.51 6.90
N PHE A 96 -7.74 -10.75 5.62
CA PHE A 96 -7.12 -9.98 4.55
C PHE A 96 -7.81 -8.61 4.41
N LEU A 97 -7.12 -7.53 4.78
CA LEU A 97 -7.59 -6.17 4.61
C LEU A 97 -7.24 -5.70 3.19
N ASN A 98 -8.18 -5.88 2.26
CA ASN A 98 -8.01 -5.45 0.88
C ASN A 98 -8.19 -3.93 0.76
N VAL A 99 -7.09 -3.20 0.93
CA VAL A 99 -7.01 -1.74 0.84
C VAL A 99 -6.46 -1.24 -0.50
N THR A 100 -6.00 -2.13 -1.38
CA THR A 100 -5.24 -1.75 -2.58
C THR A 100 -6.09 -0.93 -3.54
N SER A 101 -7.19 -1.48 -4.05
CA SER A 101 -7.97 -0.78 -5.09
C SER A 101 -8.61 0.52 -4.59
N LEU A 102 -9.11 0.57 -3.35
CA LEU A 102 -9.64 1.83 -2.80
C LEU A 102 -8.54 2.90 -2.69
N SER A 103 -7.29 2.48 -2.46
CA SER A 103 -6.14 3.37 -2.31
C SER A 103 -5.61 3.87 -3.65
N GLU A 104 -5.77 3.08 -4.72
CA GLU A 104 -5.37 3.47 -6.09
C GLU A 104 -6.19 4.66 -6.59
N TYR A 105 -7.41 4.86 -6.09
CA TYR A 105 -8.18 6.06 -6.41
C TYR A 105 -7.65 7.33 -5.74
N ARG A 106 -6.78 7.22 -4.73
CA ARG A 106 -6.45 8.32 -3.81
C ARG A 106 -5.16 9.05 -4.13
N LYS A 107 -4.93 9.35 -5.42
CA LYS A 107 -3.79 10.15 -5.89
C LYS A 107 -3.61 11.51 -5.18
N ASP A 108 -4.69 12.02 -4.58
CA ASP A 108 -4.77 13.27 -3.80
C ASP A 108 -4.24 13.18 -2.36
N ALA A 109 -4.07 11.98 -1.81
CA ALA A 109 -3.88 11.79 -0.37
C ALA A 109 -2.40 11.67 0.06
N HIS A 110 -1.46 11.73 -0.88
CA HIS A 110 -0.03 11.62 -0.57
C HIS A 110 0.53 12.87 0.11
N VAL A 111 1.63 12.70 0.85
CA VAL A 111 2.36 13.83 1.48
C VAL A 111 2.99 14.78 0.45
N SER A 112 3.30 14.29 -0.75
CA SER A 112 3.96 15.08 -1.81
C SER A 112 5.26 15.72 -1.28
N VAL A 113 5.40 17.05 -1.37
CA VAL A 113 6.54 17.81 -0.83
C VAL A 113 6.32 18.31 0.60
N TYR A 114 5.20 17.97 1.23
CA TYR A 114 4.88 18.32 2.61
C TYR A 114 5.38 17.23 3.58
N THR A 115 6.59 16.74 3.32
CA THR A 115 7.25 15.67 4.08
C THR A 115 8.60 16.13 4.65
N ALA A 116 9.24 15.26 5.42
CA ALA A 116 10.59 15.43 5.92
C ALA A 116 11.54 14.47 5.22
N VAL A 117 12.73 14.97 4.87
CA VAL A 117 13.85 14.16 4.37
C VAL A 117 14.98 14.29 5.37
N ASP A 118 15.54 13.17 5.81
CA ASP A 118 16.55 13.10 6.87
C ASP A 118 16.13 13.82 8.17
N GLY A 119 14.84 13.67 8.53
CA GLY A 119 14.26 14.25 9.74
C GLY A 119 14.02 15.77 9.69
N LYS A 120 14.21 16.43 8.54
CA LYS A 120 13.98 17.87 8.37
C LYS A 120 12.97 18.14 7.28
N LEU A 121 12.10 19.13 7.52
CA LEU A 121 11.17 19.62 6.51
C LEU A 121 11.93 20.17 5.30
N LEU A 122 11.39 19.92 4.11
CA LEU A 122 11.94 20.47 2.89
C LEU A 122 11.90 22.01 2.89
N SER A 123 13.01 22.63 2.48
CA SER A 123 13.08 24.08 2.27
C SER A 123 12.15 24.51 1.13
N PRO A 124 11.72 25.79 1.06
CA PRO A 124 10.92 26.29 -0.05
C PRO A 124 11.53 26.00 -1.42
N GLU A 125 12.86 26.10 -1.56
CA GLU A 125 13.59 25.77 -2.78
C GLU A 125 13.42 24.30 -3.16
N LYS A 126 13.58 23.37 -2.21
CA LYS A 126 13.37 21.93 -2.47
C LYS A 126 11.92 21.62 -2.80
N LYS A 127 10.96 22.26 -2.12
CA LYS A 127 9.53 22.10 -2.41
C LYS A 127 9.15 22.57 -3.82
N SER A 128 9.94 23.46 -4.43
CA SER A 128 9.69 23.91 -5.81
C SER A 128 10.03 22.88 -6.88
N ASP A 129 10.95 21.93 -6.59
CA ASP A 129 11.29 20.82 -7.48
C ASP A 129 10.43 19.58 -7.16
N LEU A 130 9.19 19.63 -7.64
CA LEU A 130 8.19 18.57 -7.44
C LEU A 130 8.62 17.23 -8.07
N ILE A 131 9.40 17.25 -9.15
CA ILE A 131 9.85 16.02 -9.82
C ILE A 131 10.79 15.26 -8.88
N LYS A 132 11.72 15.96 -8.25
CA LYS A 132 12.73 15.34 -7.38
C LYS A 132 12.20 15.02 -5.99
N TYR A 133 11.38 15.90 -5.40
CA TYR A 133 11.08 15.83 -3.98
C TYR A 133 9.65 15.41 -3.62
N ALA A 134 8.74 15.25 -4.59
CA ALA A 134 7.42 14.73 -4.27
C ALA A 134 7.48 13.25 -3.86
N ASP A 135 7.11 12.98 -2.62
CA ASP A 135 6.86 11.66 -2.08
C ASP A 135 5.42 11.24 -2.39
N CYS A 136 5.30 10.28 -3.30
CA CYS A 136 4.04 9.69 -3.75
C CYS A 136 3.92 8.23 -3.30
N LEU A 137 4.49 7.94 -2.12
CA LEU A 137 4.44 6.64 -1.46
C LEU A 137 3.72 6.78 -0.11
N HIS A 138 4.07 7.79 0.68
CA HIS A 138 3.48 8.03 2.00
C HIS A 138 2.24 8.92 1.96
N TRP A 139 1.40 8.81 2.98
CA TRP A 139 0.07 9.43 3.05
C TRP A 139 0.01 10.53 4.11
N CYS A 140 -0.74 11.59 3.83
CA CYS A 140 -1.09 12.59 4.84
C CYS A 140 -1.92 11.98 5.97
N LEU A 141 -1.82 12.58 7.17
CA LEU A 141 -2.71 12.32 8.31
C LEU A 141 -3.32 13.65 8.80
N PRO A 142 -4.63 13.73 9.06
CA PRO A 142 -5.64 12.70 8.75
C PRO A 142 -5.74 12.44 7.24
N GLY A 143 -6.13 11.23 6.84
CA GLY A 143 -6.10 10.83 5.44
C GLY A 143 -6.45 9.36 5.18
N LEU A 144 -5.93 8.83 4.07
CA LEU A 144 -6.25 7.49 3.59
C LEU A 144 -6.00 6.35 4.62
N PRO A 145 -4.91 6.37 5.43
CA PRO A 145 -4.70 5.35 6.45
C PRO A 145 -5.83 5.30 7.50
N ASP A 146 -6.59 6.38 7.70
CA ASP A 146 -7.74 6.37 8.60
C ASP A 146 -8.83 5.42 8.08
N ALA A 147 -9.09 5.41 6.77
CA ALA A 147 -10.03 4.48 6.15
C ALA A 147 -9.57 3.01 6.28
N TRP A 148 -8.25 2.75 6.23
CA TRP A 148 -7.72 1.40 6.48
C TRP A 148 -7.95 0.98 7.93
N ASN A 149 -7.75 1.91 8.87
CA ASN A 149 -8.02 1.69 10.28
C ASN A 149 -9.51 1.50 10.57
N GLU A 150 -10.41 2.15 9.84
CA GLU A 150 -11.85 1.90 9.93
C GLU A 150 -12.21 0.47 9.50
N LEU A 151 -11.60 -0.07 8.44
CA LEU A 151 -11.78 -1.46 8.02
C LEU A 151 -11.26 -2.44 9.08
N LEU A 152 -10.10 -2.17 9.67
CA LEU A 152 -9.56 -2.95 10.77
C LEU A 152 -10.49 -2.90 11.99
N TYR A 153 -10.91 -1.69 12.38
CA TYR A 153 -11.81 -1.47 13.52
C TYR A 153 -13.13 -2.23 13.33
N ALA A 154 -13.74 -2.13 12.15
CA ALA A 154 -14.97 -2.84 11.81
C ALA A 154 -14.83 -4.36 12.00
N ARG A 155 -13.68 -4.94 11.62
CA ARG A 155 -13.40 -6.36 11.82
C ARG A 155 -13.25 -6.73 13.30
N ILE A 156 -12.55 -5.90 14.08
CA ILE A 156 -12.36 -6.12 15.52
C ILE A 156 -13.71 -6.10 16.25
N ILE A 157 -14.56 -5.11 15.99
CA ILE A 157 -15.85 -4.98 16.69
C ILE A 157 -16.90 -5.99 16.23
N SER A 158 -16.74 -6.55 15.02
CA SER A 158 -17.63 -7.61 14.51
C SER A 158 -17.35 -8.98 15.13
N GLY A 159 -16.38 -9.07 16.06
CA GLY A 159 -16.09 -10.28 16.82
C GLY A 159 -15.46 -11.38 15.97
N SER A 160 -14.46 -11.01 15.16
CA SER A 160 -13.64 -11.85 14.26
C SER A 160 -13.77 -13.37 14.45
#